data_AF-A0AAV1K8B6-F1
#
_entry.id   AF-A0AAV1K8B6-F1
#
_cell.length_a   1.000
_cell.length_b   1.000
_cell.length_c   1.000
_cell.angle_alpha   90.00
_cell.angle_beta   90.00
_cell.angle_gamma   90.00
#
_symmetry.space_group_name_H-M   'P 1'
#
loop_
_entity.id
_entity.type
_entity.pdbx_description
1 polymer ?
#
loop_
_entity_poly.entity_id
_entity_poly.type
_entity_poly.pdbx_seq_one_letter_code
_entity_poly.pdbx_strand_id
1 'polypeptide(L)'
;MFKCSQCNKIVTKKSPGIQCDKCSKWTHGECAAISEEQLNVLNSTDFVDWKCQLKRNNLCKFVWCNNGVILARKHETNKIHHIRSSNDEERLVKLFNTK
;
A
#
# COMPACT_ATOMS: atom_id res chain seq x y z
N MET A 1 14.64 -16.77 4.79
CA MET A 1 14.36 -15.58 5.64
C MET A 1 13.84 -14.47 4.75
N PHE A 2 12.69 -13.87 5.08
CA PHE A 2 12.05 -12.86 4.23
C PHE A 2 12.35 -11.45 4.73
N LYS A 3 12.59 -10.50 3.80
CA LYS A 3 12.79 -9.07 4.13
C LYS A 3 11.51 -8.30 3.95
N CYS A 4 11.19 -7.43 4.92
CA CYS A 4 10.07 -6.51 4.83
C CYS A 4 10.33 -5.44 3.76
N SER A 5 9.40 -5.29 2.84
CA SER A 5 9.47 -4.33 1.74
C SER A 5 9.34 -2.87 2.16
N GLN A 6 8.90 -2.60 3.38
CA GLN A 6 8.75 -1.23 3.91
C GLN A 6 9.94 -0.77 4.76
N CYS A 7 10.45 -1.61 5.66
CA CYS A 7 11.50 -1.23 6.60
C CYS A 7 12.84 -1.94 6.36
N ASN A 8 12.94 -2.83 5.37
CA ASN A 8 14.11 -3.64 5.01
C ASN A 8 14.64 -4.57 6.12
N LYS A 9 14.00 -4.62 7.29
CA LYS A 9 14.31 -5.58 8.36
C LYS A 9 13.73 -6.96 8.06
N ILE A 10 14.25 -7.98 8.73
CA ILE A 10 13.85 -9.37 8.53
C ILE A 10 12.49 -9.63 9.20
N VAL A 11 11.59 -10.34 8.50
CA VAL A 11 10.34 -10.86 9.06
C VAL A 11 10.66 -12.13 9.85
N THR A 12 10.21 -12.19 11.10
CA THR A 12 10.52 -13.28 12.04
C THR A 12 9.26 -13.72 12.77
N LYS A 13 9.31 -14.85 13.50
CA LYS A 13 8.18 -15.26 14.34
C LYS A 13 7.82 -14.23 15.43
N LYS A 14 8.82 -13.49 15.93
CA LYS A 14 8.63 -12.44 16.96
C LYS A 14 8.13 -11.11 16.39
N SER A 15 8.27 -10.91 15.10
CA SER A 15 7.79 -9.73 14.38
C SER A 15 7.20 -10.25 13.06
N PRO A 16 5.96 -10.75 13.12
CA PRO A 16 5.33 -11.46 12.02
C PRO A 16 4.97 -10.50 10.87
N GLY A 17 4.73 -11.09 9.71
CA GLY A 17 4.38 -10.35 8.51
C GLY A 17 3.51 -11.20 7.59
N ILE A 18 3.09 -10.58 6.50
CA ILE A 18 2.23 -11.18 5.50
C ILE A 18 2.84 -10.99 4.11
N GLN A 19 2.62 -11.95 3.23
CA GLN A 19 3.03 -11.91 1.83
C GLN A 19 1.90 -11.37 0.98
N CYS A 20 2.20 -10.43 0.09
CA CYS A 20 1.22 -9.89 -0.84
C CYS A 20 0.92 -10.89 -1.97
N ASP A 21 -0.34 -11.24 -2.19
CA ASP A 21 -0.74 -12.17 -3.26
C ASP A 21 -0.47 -11.63 -4.67
N LYS A 22 -0.38 -10.31 -4.81
CA LYS A 22 -0.13 -9.66 -6.11
C LYS A 22 1.35 -9.56 -6.47
N CYS A 23 2.21 -9.21 -5.52
CA CYS A 23 3.61 -8.89 -5.80
C CYS A 23 4.62 -9.80 -5.09
N SER A 24 4.13 -10.77 -4.32
CA SER A 24 4.90 -11.77 -3.57
C SER A 24 5.91 -11.18 -2.57
N LYS A 25 5.85 -9.87 -2.29
CA LYS A 25 6.71 -9.21 -1.30
C LYS A 25 6.15 -9.38 0.10
N TRP A 26 7.05 -9.51 1.06
CA TRP A 26 6.73 -9.61 2.48
C TRP A 26 6.70 -8.23 3.13
N THR A 27 5.81 -8.05 4.11
CA THR A 27 5.71 -6.83 4.92
C THR A 27 5.34 -7.21 6.35
N HIS A 28 5.99 -6.61 7.37
CA HIS A 28 5.57 -6.76 8.76
C HIS A 28 4.12 -6.30 8.95
N GLY A 29 3.36 -6.95 9.84
CA GLY A 29 1.98 -6.53 10.15
C GLY A 29 1.91 -5.05 10.56
N GLU A 30 2.79 -4.63 11.48
CA GLU A 30 2.93 -3.24 11.91
C GLU A 30 3.23 -2.28 10.74
N CYS A 31 4.14 -2.66 9.84
CA CYS A 31 4.48 -1.86 8.66
C CYS A 31 3.31 -1.76 7.66
N ALA A 32 2.41 -2.73 7.67
CA ALA A 32 1.19 -2.73 6.88
C ALA A 32 -0.02 -2.11 7.62
N ALA A 33 0.17 -1.62 8.85
CA ALA A 33 -0.90 -1.13 9.74
C ALA A 33 -2.01 -2.19 9.99
N ILE A 34 -1.61 -3.45 10.13
CA ILE A 34 -2.47 -4.59 10.45
C ILE A 34 -2.21 -4.99 11.90
N SER A 35 -3.26 -5.12 12.71
CA SER A 35 -3.12 -5.62 14.08
C SER A 35 -2.73 -7.11 14.10
N GLU A 36 -2.18 -7.59 15.21
CA GLU A 36 -1.81 -8.99 15.35
C GLU A 36 -3.00 -9.94 15.15
N GLU A 37 -4.17 -9.58 15.70
CA GLU A 37 -5.42 -10.34 15.53
C GLU A 37 -5.84 -10.43 14.05
N GLN A 38 -5.81 -9.30 13.32
CA GLN A 38 -6.12 -9.28 11.89
C GLN A 38 -5.12 -10.09 11.09
N LEU A 39 -3.83 -10.00 11.44
CA LEU A 39 -2.76 -10.75 10.79
C LEU A 39 -2.94 -12.26 10.98
N ASN A 40 -3.36 -12.70 12.17
CA ASN A 40 -3.65 -14.10 12.46
C ASN A 40 -4.85 -14.62 11.65
N VAL A 41 -5.92 -13.83 11.53
CA VAL A 41 -7.08 -14.18 10.69
C VAL A 41 -6.66 -14.31 9.23
N LEU A 42 -5.90 -13.34 8.71
CA LEU A 42 -5.42 -13.37 7.33
C LEU A 42 -4.51 -14.57 7.05
N ASN A 43 -3.60 -14.91 7.97
CA ASN A 43 -2.70 -16.06 7.80
C ASN A 43 -3.37 -17.43 8.01
N SER A 44 -4.57 -17.47 8.61
CA SER A 44 -5.32 -18.72 8.86
C SER A 44 -6.50 -18.93 7.91
N THR A 45 -6.79 -17.95 7.04
CA THR A 45 -7.93 -18.01 6.11
C THR A 45 -7.45 -18.17 4.68
N ASP A 46 -7.65 -19.34 4.09
CA ASP A 46 -7.21 -19.65 2.72
C ASP A 46 -8.02 -18.92 1.63
N PHE A 47 -9.14 -18.28 2.00
CA PHE A 47 -10.08 -17.66 1.06
C PHE A 47 -9.97 -16.13 1.00
N VAL A 48 -8.98 -15.54 1.69
CA VAL A 48 -8.82 -14.08 1.76
C VAL A 48 -7.48 -13.68 1.15
N ASP A 49 -7.57 -13.00 0.00
CA ASP A 49 -6.42 -12.33 -0.61
C ASP A 49 -6.02 -11.10 0.21
N TRP A 50 -4.77 -11.04 0.64
CA TRP A 50 -4.14 -9.81 1.10
C TRP A 50 -3.24 -9.20 0.02
N LYS A 51 -3.58 -7.97 -0.35
CA LYS A 51 -2.80 -7.17 -1.31
C LYS A 51 -2.17 -6.01 -0.56
N CYS A 52 -0.84 -5.97 -0.51
CA CYS A 52 -0.15 -4.81 0.03
C CYS A 52 -0.64 -3.56 -0.71
N GLN A 53 -0.89 -2.47 0.02
CA GLN A 53 -0.96 -1.17 -0.62
C GLN A 53 0.36 -0.98 -1.36
N LEU A 54 0.29 -1.06 -2.69
CA LEU A 54 1.38 -0.65 -3.54
C LEU A 54 1.60 0.82 -3.20
N LYS A 55 2.57 1.12 -2.34
CA LYS A 55 3.34 2.36 -2.41
C LYS A 55 4.06 2.34 -3.75
N ARG A 56 3.32 2.37 -4.87
CA ARG A 56 3.90 2.74 -6.15
C ARG A 56 4.24 4.20 -6.00
N ASN A 57 5.52 4.43 -5.73
CA ASN A 57 6.24 5.69 -5.86
C ASN A 57 6.01 6.81 -4.82
N ASN A 58 5.44 6.55 -3.63
CA ASN A 58 5.13 7.62 -2.65
C ASN A 58 4.36 8.80 -3.27
N LEU A 59 3.60 8.50 -4.33
CA LEU A 59 3.12 9.51 -5.24
C LEU A 59 1.98 10.31 -4.58
N CYS A 60 1.09 9.58 -3.91
CA CYS A 60 -0.03 10.11 -3.14
C CYS A 60 -0.05 9.46 -1.76
N LYS A 61 -0.09 10.26 -0.68
CA LYS A 61 -0.24 9.76 0.69
C LYS A 61 -1.70 9.45 1.02
N PHE A 62 -2.63 10.17 0.39
CA PHE A 62 -4.07 10.04 0.63
C PHE A 62 -4.75 9.64 -0.67
N VAL A 63 -5.37 8.46 -0.68
CA VAL A 63 -6.13 7.92 -1.82
C VAL A 63 -7.45 7.35 -1.32
N TRP A 64 -8.57 7.71 -1.93
CA TRP A 64 -9.89 7.22 -1.57
C TRP A 64 -10.83 7.18 -2.79
N CYS A 65 -11.98 6.51 -2.65
CA CYS A 65 -13.01 6.46 -3.69
C CYS A 65 -14.24 7.25 -3.24
N ASN A 66 -14.80 8.08 -4.13
CA ASN A 66 -16.05 8.78 -3.91
C ASN A 66 -16.92 8.71 -5.18
N ASN A 67 -18.12 8.15 -5.10
CA ASN A 67 -19.04 7.95 -6.22
C ASN A 67 -18.39 7.30 -7.46
N GLY A 68 -17.57 6.26 -7.25
CA GLY A 68 -16.87 5.56 -8.34
C GLY A 68 -15.67 6.30 -8.93
N VAL A 69 -15.31 7.47 -8.39
CA VAL A 69 -14.14 8.24 -8.80
C VAL A 69 -13.02 8.06 -7.78
N ILE A 70 -11.83 7.68 -8.24
CA ILE A 70 -10.65 7.61 -7.40
C ILE A 70 -10.10 9.03 -7.22
N LEU A 71 -9.88 9.43 -5.96
CA LEU A 71 -9.36 10.73 -5.56
C LEU A 71 -8.01 10.54 -4.87
N ALA A 72 -7.05 11.41 -5.17
CA ALA A 72 -5.71 11.30 -4.61
C ALA A 72 -5.05 12.67 -4.36
N ARG A 73 -4.25 12.77 -3.29
CA ARG A 73 -3.36 13.92 -3.01
C ARG A 73 -2.07 13.50 -2.30
N LYS A 74 -1.00 14.26 -2.51
CA LYS A 74 0.34 13.99 -1.95
C LYS A 74 0.46 14.38 -0.48
N HIS A 75 0.13 15.63 -0.13
CA HIS A 75 0.01 16.10 1.25
C HIS A 75 -1.41 16.62 1.51
N GLU A 76 -1.72 16.89 2.77
CA GLU A 76 -3.05 17.31 3.21
C GLU A 76 -3.48 18.67 2.62
N THR A 77 -2.52 19.54 2.37
CA THR A 77 -2.72 20.87 1.75
C THR A 77 -2.70 20.84 0.22
N ASN A 78 -2.33 19.72 -0.42
CA ASN A 78 -2.31 19.64 -1.88
C ASN A 78 -3.73 19.55 -2.46
N LYS A 79 -3.85 20.03 -3.70
CA LYS A 79 -5.05 19.83 -4.52
C LYS A 79 -5.39 18.34 -4.63
N ILE A 80 -6.69 18.06 -4.58
CA ILE A 80 -7.23 16.73 -4.82
C ILE A 80 -7.27 16.48 -6.34
N HIS A 81 -6.74 15.35 -6.76
CA HIS A 81 -6.72 14.93 -8.16
C HIS A 81 -7.66 13.77 -8.38
N HIS A 82 -8.39 13.81 -9.49
CA HIS A 82 -9.32 12.75 -9.89
C HIS A 82 -8.57 11.81 -10.83
N ILE A 83 -8.51 10.52 -10.49
CA ILE A 83 -7.88 9.48 -11.27
C ILE A 83 -9.00 8.66 -11.91
N ARG A 84 -9.11 8.74 -13.24
CA ARG A 84 -10.10 7.99 -14.03
C ARG A 84 -9.43 6.95 -14.93
N SER A 85 -8.15 7.11 -15.19
CA SER A 85 -7.38 6.30 -16.13
C SER A 85 -5.90 6.23 -15.75
N SER A 86 -5.17 5.31 -16.38
CA SER A 86 -3.71 5.24 -16.29
C SER A 86 -3.00 6.53 -16.74
N ASN A 87 -3.59 7.30 -17.68
CA ASN A 87 -3.04 8.59 -18.08
C ASN A 87 -3.05 9.63 -16.94
N ASP A 88 -4.03 9.56 -16.04
CA ASP A 88 -4.09 10.46 -14.89
C ASP A 88 -2.99 10.12 -13.88
N GLU A 89 -2.66 8.84 -13.73
CA GLU A 89 -1.53 8.38 -12.91
C GLU A 89 -0.21 8.94 -13.44
N GLU A 90 0.06 8.85 -14.74
CA GLU A 90 1.28 9.39 -15.36
C GLU A 90 1.41 10.90 -15.20
N ARG A 91 0.30 11.64 -15.30
CA ARG A 91 0.27 13.09 -15.06
C ARG A 91 0.65 13.43 -13.62
N LEU A 92 0.14 12.67 -12.65
CA LEU A 92 0.51 12.85 -11.25
C LEU A 92 1.99 12.57 -11.01
N VAL A 93 2.54 11.55 -11.68
CA VAL A 93 3.97 11.20 -11.56
C VAL A 93 4.83 12.38 -11.99
N LYS A 94 4.49 13.01 -13.12
CA LYS A 94 5.18 14.21 -13.61
C LYS A 94 5.04 15.36 -12.62
N LEU A 95 3.81 15.69 -12.21
CA LEU A 95 3.54 16.81 -11.29
C LEU A 95 4.27 16.70 -9.95
N PHE A 96 4.32 15.50 -9.37
CA PHE A 96 4.90 15.30 -8.03
C PHE A 96 6.39 15.04 -8.01
N ASN A 97 7.02 14.85 -9.18
CA ASN A 97 8.46 14.65 -9.34
C ASN A 97 9.19 15.85 -9.98
N THR A 98 8.48 16.85 -10.51
CA THR A 98 9.09 18.16 -10.80
C THR A 98 9.50 18.83 -9.48
N LYS A 99 10.81 18.96 -9.29
CA LYS A 99 11.44 19.72 -8.22
C LYS A 99 11.22 21.22 -8.40
#